data_AF-A0A0K2GC82-F1
#
_entry.id   AF-A0A0K2GC82-F1
#
_cell.length_a   1.000
_cell.length_b   1.000
_cell.length_c   1.000
_cell.angle_alpha   90.00
_cell.angle_beta   90.00
_cell.angle_gamma   90.00
#
_symmetry.space_group_name_H-M   'P 1'
#
loop_
_entity.id
_entity.type
_entity.pdbx_description
1 polymer ?
#
loop_
_entity_poly.entity_id
_entity_poly.type
_entity_poly.pdbx_seq_one_letter_code
_entity_poly.pdbx_strand_id
1 'polypeptide(L)'
;MTESARRAQWTEAARTAAAQGRWDIVRDCYQRREQSLADEAVTPEEAARLLAIDREIHARAQLAQTVLASSMRDAAAIRQRLAGLRRGQGAPASDSRMILLQA
;
A
#
# COMPACT_ATOMS: atom_id res chain seq x y z
N MET A 1 24.18 23.14 0.76
CA MET A 1 23.13 22.52 -0.07
C MET A 1 21.84 23.30 0.14
N THR A 2 21.19 23.79 -0.92
CA THR A 2 19.98 24.65 -0.82
C THR A 2 18.73 23.82 -0.49
N GLU A 3 17.66 24.44 0.05
CA GLU A 3 16.37 23.77 0.28
C GLU A 3 15.78 23.24 -1.03
N SER A 4 15.84 24.03 -2.10
CA SER A 4 15.41 23.61 -3.45
C SER A 4 16.09 22.31 -3.90
N ALA A 5 17.41 22.18 -3.69
CA ALA A 5 18.14 20.94 -4.01
C ALA A 5 17.70 19.75 -3.14
N ARG A 6 17.41 19.97 -1.85
CA ARG A 6 16.89 18.93 -0.95
C ARG A 6 15.48 18.47 -1.36
N ARG A 7 14.58 19.40 -1.71
CA ARG A 7 13.23 19.08 -2.18
C ARG A 7 13.26 18.26 -3.47
N ALA A 8 14.12 18.62 -4.41
CA ALA A 8 14.33 17.84 -5.63
C ALA A 8 14.80 16.41 -5.31
N GLN A 9 15.76 16.27 -4.39
CA GLN A 9 16.25 14.96 -3.95
C GLN A 9 15.15 14.11 -3.32
N TRP A 10 14.37 14.65 -2.37
CA TRP A 10 13.27 13.90 -1.75
C TRP A 10 12.17 13.54 -2.73
N THR A 11 11.90 14.39 -3.71
CA THR A 11 10.88 14.13 -4.73
C THR A 11 11.30 12.99 -5.66
N GLU A 12 12.57 12.95 -6.08
CA GLU A 12 13.09 11.83 -6.88
C GLU A 12 13.22 10.53 -6.04
N ALA A 13 13.59 10.65 -4.77
CA ALA A 13 13.58 9.52 -3.85
C ALA A 13 12.16 8.94 -3.65
N ALA A 14 11.15 9.80 -3.50
CA ALA A 14 9.76 9.41 -3.43
C ALA A 14 9.31 8.71 -4.71
N ARG A 15 9.70 9.22 -5.89
CA ARG A 15 9.41 8.59 -7.18
C ARG A 15 9.99 7.18 -7.26
N THR A 16 11.25 7.03 -6.88
CA THR A 16 11.94 5.73 -6.88
C THR A 16 11.30 4.76 -5.88
N ALA A 17 10.96 5.24 -4.67
CA ALA A 17 10.29 4.43 -3.66
C ALA A 17 8.89 3.98 -4.11
N ALA A 18 8.12 4.86 -4.75
CA ALA A 18 6.81 4.53 -5.32
C ALA A 18 6.91 3.47 -6.42
N ALA A 19 7.92 3.54 -7.28
CA ALA A 19 8.17 2.50 -8.30
C ALA A 19 8.47 1.12 -7.69
N GLN A 20 8.96 1.08 -6.46
CA GLN A 20 9.28 -0.14 -5.71
C GLN A 20 8.18 -0.54 -4.70
N GLY A 21 7.08 0.21 -4.63
CA GLY A 21 6.01 -0.02 -3.65
C GLY A 21 6.39 0.29 -2.19
N ARG A 22 7.47 1.02 -1.94
CA ARG A 22 7.93 1.42 -0.60
C ARG A 22 7.21 2.69 -0.12
N TRP A 23 5.93 2.55 0.19
CA TRP A 23 5.03 3.68 0.49
C TRP A 23 5.33 4.40 1.81
N ASP A 24 5.97 3.72 2.75
CA ASP A 24 6.52 4.30 3.97
C ASP A 24 7.59 5.35 3.66
N ILE A 25 8.53 5.05 2.76
CA ILE A 25 9.56 5.98 2.32
C ILE A 25 8.96 7.16 1.54
N VAL A 26 7.93 6.91 0.72
CA VAL A 26 7.19 7.96 0.01
C VAL A 26 6.59 8.96 1.00
N ARG A 27 5.94 8.47 2.06
CA ARG A 27 5.38 9.31 3.13
C ARG A 27 6.45 10.14 3.82
N ASP A 28 7.57 9.54 4.21
CA ASP A 28 8.66 10.25 4.88
C ASP A 28 9.26 11.36 3.99
N CYS A 29 9.36 11.11 2.68
CA CYS A 29 9.80 12.12 1.72
C CYS A 29 8.82 13.29 1.62
N TYR A 30 7.51 13.02 1.56
CA TYR A 30 6.50 14.08 1.55
C TYR A 30 6.51 14.90 2.84
N GLN A 31 6.69 14.27 4.00
CA GLN A 31 6.77 14.97 5.29
C GLN A 31 7.97 15.93 5.36
N ARG A 32 9.14 15.50 4.87
CA ARG A 32 10.32 16.38 4.77
C ARG A 32 10.11 17.52 3.78
N ARG A 33 9.47 17.24 2.64
CA ARG A 33 9.18 18.26 1.63
C ARG A 33 8.20 19.30 2.15
N GLU A 34 7.17 18.90 2.89
CA GLU A 34 6.21 19.80 3.53
C GLU A 34 6.91 20.79 4.49
N GLN A 35 7.83 20.29 5.33
CA GLN A 35 8.62 21.14 6.22
C GLN A 35 9.44 22.18 5.43
N SER A 36 10.14 21.75 4.39
CA SER A 36 10.93 22.66 3.54
C SER A 36 10.08 23.67 2.74
N LEU A 37 8.83 23.32 2.40
CA LEU A 37 7.89 24.23 1.75
C LEU A 37 7.34 25.29 2.71
N ALA A 38 7.28 24.99 4.01
CA ALA A 38 6.91 25.97 5.03
C ALA A 38 8.03 27.02 5.24
N ASP A 39 9.29 26.62 5.05
CA ASP A 39 10.46 27.46 5.33
C ASP A 39 10.86 28.35 4.13
N GLU A 40 10.73 27.85 2.88
CA GLU A 40 11.18 28.57 1.68
C GLU A 40 10.16 28.51 0.55
N ALA A 41 9.77 29.68 0.03
CA ALA A 41 8.87 29.78 -1.10
C ALA A 41 9.43 29.09 -2.36
N VAL A 42 8.54 28.49 -3.14
CA VAL A 42 8.89 27.76 -4.37
C VAL A 42 8.61 28.64 -5.57
N THR A 43 9.50 28.63 -6.56
CA THR A 43 9.22 29.26 -7.84
C THR A 43 8.12 28.50 -8.59
N PRO A 44 7.32 29.16 -9.44
CA PRO A 44 6.30 28.49 -10.24
C PRO A 44 6.86 27.33 -11.10
N GLU A 45 8.09 27.47 -11.59
CA GLU A 45 8.77 26.44 -12.39
C GLU A 45 9.15 25.21 -11.55
N GLU A 46 9.68 25.41 -10.35
CA GLU A 46 9.97 24.30 -9.43
C GLU A 46 8.66 23.62 -8.97
N ALA A 47 7.61 24.37 -8.67
CA ALA A 47 6.30 23.82 -8.33
C ALA A 47 5.73 22.95 -9.47
N ALA A 48 5.84 23.40 -10.72
CA ALA A 48 5.39 22.62 -11.88
C ALA A 48 6.15 21.28 -12.02
N ARG A 49 7.47 21.28 -11.80
CA ARG A 49 8.29 20.06 -11.79
C ARG A 49 7.88 19.09 -10.69
N LEU A 50 7.71 19.58 -9.47
CA LEU A 50 7.29 18.77 -8.31
C LEU A 50 5.93 18.11 -8.57
N LEU A 51 4.95 18.90 -9.05
CA LEU A 51 3.61 18.40 -9.37
C LEU A 51 3.59 17.35 -10.48
N ALA A 52 4.47 17.46 -11.48
CA ALA A 52 4.58 16.45 -12.53
C ALA A 52 4.98 15.09 -11.96
N ILE A 53 5.94 15.06 -11.05
CA ILE A 53 6.39 13.82 -10.38
C ILE A 53 5.30 13.30 -9.44
N ASP A 54 4.63 14.19 -8.69
CA ASP A 54 3.56 13.79 -7.77
C ASP A 54 2.40 13.11 -8.51
N ARG A 55 2.05 13.59 -9.71
CA ARG A 55 1.04 12.93 -10.58
C ARG A 55 1.50 11.53 -10.97
N GLU A 56 2.77 11.33 -11.25
CA GLU A 56 3.36 10.03 -11.57
C GLU A 56 3.29 9.07 -10.37
N ILE A 57 3.58 9.56 -9.17
CA ILE A 57 3.46 8.80 -7.91
C ILE A 57 2.00 8.44 -7.64
N HIS A 58 1.09 9.39 -7.84
CA HIS A 58 -0.35 9.20 -7.65
C HIS A 58 -0.90 8.12 -8.59
N ALA A 59 -0.56 8.16 -9.88
CA ALA A 59 -0.97 7.15 -10.84
C ALA A 59 -0.51 5.74 -10.42
N ARG A 60 0.71 5.60 -9.88
CA ARG A 60 1.20 4.33 -9.34
C ARG A 60 0.43 3.88 -8.10
N ALA A 61 0.11 4.81 -7.20
CA ALA A 61 -0.68 4.48 -6.02
C ALA A 61 -2.08 3.97 -6.40
N GLN A 62 -2.73 4.61 -7.38
CA GLN A 62 -4.03 4.17 -7.91
C GLN A 62 -3.95 2.77 -8.53
N LEU A 63 -2.90 2.49 -9.31
CA LEU A 63 -2.66 1.16 -9.87
C LEU A 63 -2.47 0.12 -8.76
N ALA A 64 -1.63 0.40 -7.77
CA ALA A 64 -1.37 -0.50 -6.66
C ALA A 64 -2.65 -0.80 -5.85
N GLN A 65 -3.47 0.22 -5.59
CA GLN A 65 -4.76 0.06 -4.92
C GLN A 65 -5.73 -0.82 -5.73
N THR A 66 -5.77 -0.62 -7.05
CA THR A 66 -6.61 -1.42 -7.95
C THR A 66 -6.20 -2.90 -7.93
N VAL A 67 -4.89 -3.16 -8.04
CA VAL A 67 -4.34 -4.52 -7.99
C VAL A 67 -4.63 -5.17 -6.64
N LEU A 68 -4.36 -4.47 -5.54
CA LEU A 68 -4.62 -4.98 -4.19
C LEU A 68 -6.09 -5.34 -3.99
N ALA A 69 -7.01 -4.47 -4.41
CA ALA A 69 -8.44 -4.72 -4.30
C ALA A 69 -8.87 -5.95 -5.11
N SER A 70 -8.29 -6.15 -6.31
CA SER A 70 -8.53 -7.37 -7.10
C SER A 70 -8.02 -8.62 -6.39
N SER A 71 -6.77 -8.60 -5.92
CA SER A 71 -6.17 -9.74 -5.22
C SER A 71 -6.94 -10.10 -3.95
N MET A 72 -7.49 -9.12 -3.23
CA MET A 72 -8.34 -9.36 -2.06
C MET A 72 -9.65 -10.07 -2.42
N ARG A 73 -10.29 -9.69 -3.53
CA ARG A 73 -11.50 -10.37 -4.04
C ARG A 73 -11.20 -11.80 -4.46
N ASP A 74 -10.12 -12.01 -5.21
CA ASP A 74 -9.71 -13.32 -5.68
C ASP A 74 -9.40 -14.25 -4.50
N ALA A 75 -8.64 -13.74 -3.51
CA ALA A 75 -8.35 -14.48 -2.29
C ALA A 75 -9.61 -14.82 -1.49
N ALA A 76 -10.60 -13.91 -1.43
CA ALA A 76 -11.88 -14.20 -0.79
C ALA A 76 -12.67 -15.29 -1.51
N ALA A 77 -12.74 -15.25 -2.84
CA ALA A 77 -13.39 -16.27 -3.66
C ALA A 77 -12.74 -17.65 -3.49
N ILE A 78 -11.40 -17.71 -3.47
CA ILE A 78 -10.65 -18.94 -3.21
C ILE A 78 -10.98 -19.49 -1.82
N ARG A 79 -10.98 -18.66 -0.78
CA ARG A 79 -11.34 -19.09 0.59
C ARG A 79 -12.77 -19.62 0.66
N GLN A 80 -13.72 -18.97 -0.01
CA GLN A 80 -15.11 -19.44 -0.08
C GLN A 80 -15.22 -20.80 -0.78
N ARG A 81 -14.52 -20.98 -1.91
CA ARG A 81 -14.50 -22.26 -2.63
C ARG A 81 -13.91 -23.38 -1.78
N LEU A 82 -12.79 -23.13 -1.10
CA LEU A 82 -12.16 -24.08 -0.19
C LEU A 82 -13.09 -24.45 0.98
N ALA A 83 -13.78 -23.47 1.57
CA ALA A 83 -14.76 -23.73 2.62
C ALA A 83 -15.95 -24.57 2.09
N GLY A 84 -16.41 -24.29 0.87
CA GLY A 84 -17.44 -25.09 0.19
C GLY A 84 -17.01 -26.54 -0.02
N LEU A 85 -15.79 -26.77 -0.51
CA LEU A 85 -15.24 -28.11 -0.72
C LEU A 85 -15.10 -28.89 0.60
N ARG A 86 -14.62 -28.25 1.68
CA ARG A 86 -14.53 -28.89 3.01
C ARG A 86 -15.89 -29.33 3.55
N ARG A 87 -16.94 -28.51 3.32
CA ARG A 87 -18.32 -28.86 3.70
C ARG A 87 -18.87 -29.99 2.84
N GLY A 88 -18.63 -29.96 1.53
CA GLY A 88 -19.13 -30.98 0.59
C GLY A 88 -18.43 -32.33 0.69
N GLN A 89 -17.18 -32.37 1.18
CA GLN A 89 -16.43 -33.62 1.42
C GLN A 89 -16.73 -34.24 2.78
N GLY A 90 -17.66 -33.68 3.57
CA GLY A 90 -18.10 -34.27 4.84
C GLY A 90 -16.95 -34.48 5.82
N ALA A 91 -16.00 -33.54 5.94
CA ALA A 91 -15.02 -33.61 7.02
C ALA A 91 -15.79 -33.55 8.35
N PRO A 92 -15.87 -34.66 9.13
CA PRO A 92 -16.47 -34.57 10.44
C PRO A 92 -15.58 -33.64 11.26
N ALA A 93 -16.21 -32.69 11.94
CA ALA A 93 -15.57 -32.05 13.07
C ALA A 93 -15.07 -33.19 13.95
N SER A 94 -13.75 -33.30 14.08
CA SER A 94 -13.09 -34.29 14.93
C SER A 94 -13.80 -34.26 16.28
N ASP A 95 -14.51 -35.35 16.58
CA ASP A 95 -15.40 -35.54 17.71
C ASP A 95 -14.56 -35.49 19.00
N SER A 96 -14.22 -34.28 19.40
CA SER A 96 -13.48 -34.00 20.62
C SER A 96 -14.47 -33.92 21.75
N ARG A 97 -14.52 -35.02 22.51
CA ARG A 97 -15.10 -35.19 23.85
C ARG A 97 -16.62 -35.18 23.95
N MET A 98 -17.17 -36.38 23.99
CA MET A 98 -18.11 -36.73 25.06
C MET A 98 -17.87 -38.19 25.46
N ILE A 99 -16.89 -38.42 26.36
CA ILE A 99 -16.86 -39.66 27.14
C ILE A 99 -18.05 -39.56 28.10
N LEU A 100 -19.15 -40.22 27.75
CA LEU A 100 -20.20 -40.56 28.70
C LEU A 100 -19.62 -41.57 29.69
N LEU A 101 -19.18 -41.08 30.84
CA LEU A 101 -19.01 -41.93 32.02
C LEU A 101 -20.43 -42.25 32.53
N GLN A 102 -20.92 -43.46 32.25
CA GLN A 102 -22.11 -43.97 32.89
C GLN A 102 -21.74 -44.53 34.28
N ALA A 103 -22.62 -44.16 35.23
CA ALA A 103 -22.90 -44.66 36.58
C ALA A 103 -22.01 -45.76 37.17
#